data_AF-A0A1F6RYF4-F1
#
_entry.id   AF-A0A1F6RYF4-F1
#
_cell.length_a   1.000
_cell.length_b   1.000
_cell.length_c   1.000
_cell.angle_alpha   90.00
_cell.angle_beta   90.00
_cell.angle_gamma   90.00
#
_symmetry.space_group_name_H-M   'P 1'
#
loop_
_entity.id
_entity.type
_entity.pdbx_description
1 polymer ?
#
loop_
_entity_poly.entity_id
_entity_poly.type
_entity_poly.pdbx_seq_one_letter_code
_entity_poly.pdbx_strand_id
1 'polypeptide(L)' 'MAQENQKQKGKESADPHCFACDIPLGKHSDYGTNVDGSVNEKYCCNCLKKGVFTQPKDRKFII' A
#
# COMPACT_ATOMS: atom_id res chain seq x y z
N MET A 1 8.85 33.74 25.51
CA MET A 1 9.68 32.54 25.33
C MET A 1 9.00 31.68 24.27
N ALA A 2 9.77 31.29 23.26
CA ALA A 2 9.30 30.85 21.95
C ALA A 2 8.56 29.51 21.98
N GLN A 3 7.47 29.41 21.22
CA GLN A 3 6.75 28.16 20.96
C GLN A 3 7.50 27.40 19.86
N GLU A 4 8.03 26.23 20.21
CA GLU A 4 8.72 25.34 19.28
C GLU A 4 7.78 24.83 18.19
N ASN A 5 8.14 25.17 16.96
CA ASN A 5 7.41 24.93 15.74
C ASN A 5 7.64 23.47 15.30
N GLN A 6 6.85 22.54 15.80
CA GLN A 6 6.82 21.17 15.25
C GLN A 6 5.99 21.18 13.96
N LYS A 7 6.67 21.53 12.86
CA LYS A 7 6.24 21.36 11.47
C LYS A 7 6.12 19.88 11.14
N GLN A 8 5.08 19.21 11.62
CA GLN A 8 4.67 17.93 11.06
C GLN A 8 3.85 18.21 9.81
N LYS A 9 4.57 18.50 8.72
CA LYS A 9 4.03 18.50 7.37
C LYS A 9 3.88 17.04 6.93
N GLY A 10 2.82 16.39 7.36
CA GLY A 10 2.36 15.12 6.83
C GLY A 10 0.93 15.33 6.39
N LYS A 11 0.69 15.38 5.09
CA LYS A 11 -0.66 15.45 4.57
C LYS A 11 -1.34 14.17 5.02
N GLU A 12 -2.39 14.28 5.82
CA GLU A 12 -3.39 13.24 5.98
C GLU A 12 -4.13 13.13 4.66
N SER A 13 -3.45 12.57 3.67
CA SER A 13 -4.05 12.04 2.46
C SER A 13 -4.24 10.58 2.83
N ALA A 14 -5.49 10.10 2.81
CA ALA A 14 -5.78 8.69 2.95
C ALA A 14 -5.20 7.96 1.73
N ASP A 15 -3.88 7.90 1.65
CA ASP A 15 -3.17 7.30 0.54
C ASP A 15 -3.53 5.81 0.55
N PRO A 16 -3.99 5.28 -0.60
CA PRO A 16 -4.41 3.90 -0.69
C PRO A 16 -3.24 3.01 -0.28
N HIS A 17 -3.50 2.02 0.54
CA HIS A 17 -2.51 1.08 1.07
C HIS A 17 -2.91 -0.35 0.72
N CYS A 18 -1.90 -1.19 0.46
CA CYS A 18 -2.15 -2.58 0.13
C CYS A 18 -2.65 -3.34 1.36
N PHE A 19 -3.83 -3.96 1.29
CA PHE A 19 -4.44 -4.67 2.42
C PHE A 19 -3.65 -5.92 2.88
N ALA A 20 -2.71 -6.41 2.06
CA ALA A 20 -1.91 -7.59 2.36
C ALA A 20 -0.57 -7.26 3.02
N CYS A 21 0.12 -6.23 2.56
CA CYS A 21 1.48 -5.88 2.99
C CYS A 21 1.60 -4.49 3.64
N ASP A 22 0.50 -3.75 3.73
CA ASP A 22 0.44 -2.40 4.32
C ASP A 22 1.40 -1.39 3.68
N ILE A 23 1.78 -1.63 2.42
CA ILE A 23 2.64 -0.73 1.65
C ILE A 23 1.77 0.37 1.02
N PRO A 24 2.18 1.64 1.11
CA PRO A 24 1.48 2.75 0.46
C PRO A 24 1.54 2.63 -1.07
N LEU A 25 0.39 2.74 -1.71
CA LEU A 25 0.19 2.70 -3.16
C LEU A 25 0.16 4.15 -3.68
N GLY A 26 1.32 4.68 -4.06
CA GLY A 26 1.42 6.07 -4.52
C GLY A 26 1.16 6.28 -6.01
N LYS A 27 1.35 5.25 -6.84
CA LYS A 27 1.24 5.35 -8.30
C LYS A 27 0.38 4.24 -8.88
N HIS A 28 -0.23 4.50 -10.04
CA HIS A 28 -0.98 3.48 -10.80
C HIS A 28 -0.17 2.19 -11.09
N SER A 29 1.16 2.27 -11.23
CA SER A 29 2.01 1.08 -11.40
C SER A 29 2.23 0.25 -10.14
N ASP A 30 1.96 0.80 -8.95
CA ASP A 30 2.07 0.06 -7.69
C ASP A 30 0.88 -0.87 -7.50
N TYR A 31 -0.24 -0.62 -8.16
CA TYR A 31 -1.45 -1.42 -8.06
C TYR A 31 -1.33 -2.76 -8.79
N GLY A 32 -1.97 -3.76 -8.22
CA GLY A 32 -2.08 -5.08 -8.79
C GLY A 32 -2.98 -5.10 -10.01
N THR A 33 -2.99 -6.24 -10.69
CA THR A 33 -3.86 -6.46 -11.85
C THR A 33 -4.70 -7.69 -11.58
N ASN A 34 -6.00 -7.61 -11.87
CA ASN A 34 -6.93 -8.73 -11.81
C ASN A 34 -6.69 -9.70 -12.99
N VAL A 35 -7.35 -10.87 -12.98
CA VAL A 35 -7.27 -11.86 -14.07
C VAL A 35 -7.71 -11.25 -15.41
N ASP A 36 -8.72 -10.36 -15.35
CA ASP A 36 -9.30 -9.63 -16.48
C ASP A 36 -8.35 -8.56 -17.07
N GLY A 37 -7.23 -8.24 -16.39
CA GLY A 37 -6.33 -7.16 -16.81
C GLY A 37 -6.69 -5.79 -16.22
N SER A 38 -7.85 -5.67 -15.57
CA SER A 38 -8.25 -4.49 -14.80
C SER A 38 -7.36 -4.26 -13.57
N VAL A 39 -7.08 -3.00 -13.22
CA VAL A 39 -6.27 -2.62 -12.04
C VAL A 39 -7.00 -2.98 -10.74
N ASN A 40 -6.26 -3.40 -9.71
CA ASN A 40 -6.79 -3.71 -8.40
C ASN A 40 -6.32 -2.68 -7.36
N GLU A 41 -7.27 -1.92 -6.82
CA GLU A 41 -7.01 -0.84 -5.86
C GLU A 41 -6.72 -1.35 -4.43
N LYS A 42 -6.98 -2.64 -4.16
CA LYS A 42 -6.83 -3.23 -2.82
C LYS A 42 -5.45 -3.86 -2.60
N TYR A 43 -4.79 -4.25 -3.67
CA TYR A 43 -3.54 -5.02 -3.61
C TYR A 43 -2.50 -4.40 -4.52
N CYS A 44 -1.23 -4.42 -4.11
CA CYS A 44 -0.13 -3.97 -4.94
C CYS A 44 0.26 -5.02 -6.00
N CYS A 45 1.06 -4.61 -7.00
CA CYS A 45 1.60 -5.47 -8.06
C CYS A 45 2.51 -6.60 -7.55
N ASN A 46 3.04 -6.47 -6.32
CA ASN A 46 3.79 -7.53 -5.64
C ASN A 46 2.88 -8.55 -4.95
N CYS A 47 1.69 -8.15 -4.51
CA CYS A 47 0.74 -9.03 -3.82
C CYS A 47 -0.29 -9.63 -4.78
N LEU A 48 -0.64 -8.94 -5.87
CA LEU A 48 -1.58 -9.41 -6.87
C LEU A 48 -1.07 -9.11 -8.28
N LYS A 49 -0.69 -10.15 -9.03
CA LYS A 49 -0.17 -10.03 -10.39
C LYS A 49 -1.00 -10.87 -11.34
N LYS A 50 -1.68 -10.23 -12.29
CA LYS A 50 -2.56 -10.90 -13.29
C LYS A 50 -3.60 -11.82 -12.63
N GLY A 51 -4.13 -11.40 -11.49
CA GLY A 51 -5.11 -12.15 -10.69
C GLY A 51 -4.51 -13.30 -9.88
N VAL A 52 -3.20 -13.51 -9.93
CA VAL A 52 -2.50 -14.44 -9.06
C VAL A 52 -2.09 -13.70 -7.79
N PHE A 53 -2.68 -14.10 -6.65
CA PHE A 53 -2.33 -13.54 -5.37
C PHE A 53 -1.05 -14.17 -4.83
N THR A 54 0.03 -13.41 -4.85
CA THR A 54 1.32 -13.75 -4.25
C THR A 54 1.33 -13.22 -2.82
N GLN A 55 0.85 -14.06 -1.89
CA GLN A 55 0.84 -13.73 -0.46
C GLN A 55 2.26 -13.32 -0.01
N PRO A 56 2.42 -12.15 0.64
CA PRO A 56 3.74 -11.72 1.12
C PRO A 56 4.21 -12.71 2.19
N LYS A 57 5.41 -13.27 1.98
CA LYS A 57 6.01 -14.30 2.86
C LYS A 57 6.47 -13.76 4.22
N ASP A 58 6.25 -12.47 4.51
CA ASP A 58 6.85 -11.77 5.64
C ASP A 58 5.84 -11.22 6.66
N ARG A 59 4.69 -11.88 6.81
CA ARG A 59 3.96 -11.74 8.08
C ARG A 59 4.64 -12.60 9.13
N LYS A 60 5.71 -12.05 9.72
CA LYS A 60 6.13 -12.43 11.08
C LYS A 60 4.95 -12.16 12.00
N PHE A 61 4.13 -13.19 12.20
CA PHE A 61 3.24 -13.29 13.34
C PHE A 61 4.12 -13.12 14.59
N ILE A 62 4.06 -11.95 15.21
CA ILE A 62 4.40 -11.84 16.63
C ILE A 62 3.09 -12.13 17.36
N ILE A 63 3.16 -13.27 18.05
CA ILE A 63 2.17 -13.92 18.89
C ILE A 63 1.91 -13.07 20.13
#